data_AF-A0A2V5WJU7-F1
#
_entry.id   AF-A0A2V5WJU7-F1
#
_cell.length_a   1.000
_cell.length_b   1.000
_cell.length_c   1.000
_cell.angle_alpha   90.00
_cell.angle_beta   90.00
_cell.angle_gamma   90.00
#
_symmetry.space_group_name_H-M   'P 1'
#
loop_
_entity.id
_entity.type
_entity.pdbx_description
1 polymer ?
#
loop_
_entity_poly.entity_id
_entity_poly.type
_entity_poly.pdbx_seq_one_letter_code
_entity_poly.pdbx_strand_id
1 'polypeptide(L)'
;MLNWIWLALVVLAVAIGGWNNRLGEVTSGAFDGAKTAVTIALGLIGIMALWLGVMRLAERAGLVQRIARALHPIMRRLFPDVPPEHPAMGSMLMNMAAN
;
A
#
# COMPACT_ATOMS: atom_id res chain seq x y z
N MET A 1 -12.92 -12.61 -4.90
CA MET A 1 -14.02 -12.66 -3.90
C MET A 1 -14.43 -11.27 -3.43
N LEU A 2 -13.51 -10.42 -2.97
CA LEU A 2 -13.84 -9.07 -2.48
C LEU A 2 -14.54 -8.16 -3.51
N ASN A 3 -14.13 -8.18 -4.78
CA ASN A 3 -14.73 -7.34 -5.83
C ASN A 3 -16.24 -7.62 -6.03
N TRP A 4 -16.66 -8.87 -5.89
CA TRP A 4 -18.06 -9.27 -6.00
C TRP A 4 -18.90 -8.75 -4.82
N ILE A 5 -18.31 -8.72 -3.62
CA ILE A 5 -18.96 -8.18 -2.42
C ILE A 5 -19.20 -6.67 -2.59
N TRP A 6 -18.19 -5.92 -3.01
CA TRP A 6 -18.33 -4.48 -3.26
C TRP A 6 -19.39 -4.17 -4.32
N LEU A 7 -19.38 -4.92 -5.41
CA LEU A 7 -20.36 -4.76 -6.47
C LEU A 7 -21.79 -5.02 -5.96
N ALA A 8 -21.98 -6.08 -5.17
CA ALA A 8 -23.27 -6.38 -4.56
C ALA A 8 -23.76 -5.25 -3.62
N LEU A 9 -22.86 -4.68 -2.79
CA LEU A 9 -23.20 -3.56 -1.90
C LEU A 9 -23.65 -2.31 -2.67
N VAL A 10 -22.96 -1.97 -3.76
CA VAL A 10 -23.31 -0.82 -4.60
C VAL A 10 -24.67 -1.03 -5.27
N VAL A 11 -24.88 -2.22 -5.85
CA VAL A 11 -26.16 -2.56 -6.50
C VAL A 11 -27.32 -2.53 -5.50
N LEU A 12 -27.13 -3.07 -4.29
CA LEU A 12 -28.14 -3.03 -3.23
C LEU A 12 -28.42 -1.60 -2.76
N ALA A 13 -27.40 -0.76 -2.60
CA ALA A 13 -27.58 0.64 -2.20
C ALA A 13 -28.43 1.41 -3.22
N VAL A 14 -28.20 1.20 -4.52
CA VAL A 14 -28.98 1.83 -5.59
C VAL A 14 -30.40 1.26 -5.65
N ALA A 15 -30.58 -0.06 -5.53
CA ALA A 15 -31.89 -0.70 -5.56
C ALA A 15 -32.79 -0.26 -4.38
N ILE A 16 -32.23 -0.24 -3.17
CA ILE A 16 -32.94 0.19 -1.95
C ILE A 16 -33.20 1.70 -1.99
N GLY A 17 -32.25 2.50 -2.48
CA GLY A 17 -32.42 3.94 -2.67
C GLY A 17 -33.52 4.28 -3.67
N GLY A 18 -33.59 3.51 -4.76
CA GLY A 18 -34.64 3.61 -5.77
C GLY A 18 -36.02 3.26 -5.22
N TRP A 19 -36.13 2.16 -4.46
CA TRP A 19 -37.38 1.73 -3.84
C TRP A 19 -37.93 2.74 -2.83
N ASN A 20 -37.05 3.39 -2.07
CA ASN A 20 -37.44 4.38 -1.07
C ASN A 20 -37.54 5.82 -1.61
N ASN A 21 -37.37 6.02 -2.92
CA ASN A 21 -37.32 7.34 -3.58
C ASN A 21 -36.26 8.29 -2.99
N ARG A 22 -35.15 7.73 -2.47
CA ARG A 22 -34.03 8.42 -1.80
C ARG A 22 -32.73 8.35 -2.61
N LEU A 23 -32.83 8.26 -3.94
CA LEU A 23 -31.66 8.20 -4.83
C LEU A 23 -30.72 9.42 -4.66
N GLY A 24 -31.26 10.57 -4.30
CA GLY A 24 -30.47 11.77 -3.97
C GLY A 24 -29.57 11.56 -2.75
N GLU A 25 -30.08 10.92 -1.68
CA GLU A 25 -29.30 10.62 -0.46
C GLU A 25 -28.19 9.61 -0.75
N VAL A 26 -28.46 8.59 -1.57
CA VAL A 26 -27.46 7.60 -1.99
C VAL A 26 -26.33 8.27 -2.77
N THR A 27 -26.68 9.18 -3.69
CA THR A 27 -25.70 9.94 -4.48
C THR A 27 -24.86 10.86 -3.59
N SER A 28 -25.50 11.60 -2.67
CA SER A 28 -24.80 12.45 -1.71
C SER A 28 -23.83 11.65 -0.85
N GLY A 29 -24.27 10.53 -0.28
CA GLY A 29 -23.42 9.66 0.53
C GLY A 29 -22.22 9.11 -0.25
N ALA A 30 -22.39 8.79 -1.53
CA ALA A 30 -21.28 8.38 -2.40
C ALA A 30 -20.26 9.51 -2.60
N PHE A 31 -20.72 10.74 -2.82
CA PHE A 31 -19.83 11.91 -2.95
C PHE A 31 -19.13 12.27 -1.63
N ASP A 32 -19.82 12.16 -0.49
CA ASP A 32 -19.22 12.38 0.84
C ASP A 32 -18.13 11.34 1.14
N GLY A 33 -18.39 10.08 0.80
CA GLY A 33 -17.40 9.00 0.86
C GLY A 33 -16.18 9.30 -0.03
N ALA A 34 -16.41 9.74 -1.27
CA ALA A 34 -15.34 10.12 -2.19
C ALA A 34 -14.52 11.31 -1.66
N LYS A 35 -15.18 12.35 -1.12
CA LYS A 35 -14.51 13.51 -0.51
C LYS A 35 -13.64 13.11 0.67
N THR A 36 -14.14 12.22 1.52
CA THR A 36 -13.38 11.68 2.65
C THR A 36 -12.14 10.91 2.17
N ALA A 37 -12.33 10.02 1.20
CA ALA A 37 -11.23 9.26 0.61
C ALA A 37 -10.14 10.17 0.01
N VAL A 38 -10.53 11.20 -0.73
CA VAL A 38 -9.61 12.18 -1.32
C VAL A 38 -8.87 12.96 -0.22
N THR A 39 -9.57 13.38 0.83
CA THR A 39 -8.96 14.13 1.95
C THR A 39 -7.89 13.29 2.65
N ILE A 40 -8.18 12.01 2.92
CA ILE A 40 -7.21 11.07 3.50
C ILE A 40 -6.04 10.85 2.54
N ALA A 41 -6.33 10.59 1.25
CA ALA A 41 -5.30 10.34 0.25
C ALA A 41 -4.35 11.54 0.10
N LEU A 42 -4.85 12.77 0.06
CA LEU A 42 -4.01 13.98 0.00
C LEU A 42 -3.10 14.12 1.23
N GLY A 43 -3.62 13.83 2.42
CA GLY A 43 -2.80 13.82 3.65
C GLY A 43 -1.67 12.79 3.59
N LEU A 44 -1.95 11.60 3.04
CA LEU A 44 -0.97 10.51 2.94
C LEU A 44 0.03 10.71 1.79
N ILE A 45 -0.38 11.32 0.67
CA ILE A 45 0.48 11.53 -0.50
C ILE A 45 1.71 12.35 -0.12
N GLY A 46 1.57 13.39 0.71
CA GLY A 46 2.70 14.23 1.11
C GLY A 46 3.78 13.45 1.86
N ILE A 47 3.39 12.71 2.90
CA ILE A 47 4.34 11.90 3.69
C ILE A 47 4.92 10.74 2.86
N MET A 48 4.11 10.10 2.02
CA MET A 48 4.59 9.04 1.12
C MET A 48 5.57 9.57 0.08
N ALA A 49 5.31 10.74 -0.50
CA ALA A 49 6.21 11.36 -1.47
C ALA A 49 7.55 11.72 -0.83
N LEU A 50 7.54 12.26 0.39
CA LEU A 50 8.77 12.50 1.17
C LEU A 50 9.53 11.20 1.40
N TRP A 51 8.85 10.16 1.90
CA TRP A 51 9.47 8.89 2.21
C TRP A 51 10.06 8.20 0.98
N LEU A 52 9.31 8.16 -0.12
CA LEU A 52 9.77 7.63 -1.41
C LEU A 52 10.94 8.45 -1.96
N GLY A 53 10.93 9.77 -1.81
CA GLY A 53 12.02 10.65 -2.20
C GLY A 53 13.32 10.37 -1.43
N VAL A 54 13.22 10.27 -0.10
CA VAL A 54 14.35 9.93 0.77
C VAL A 54 14.89 8.53 0.44
N MET A 55 14.02 7.54 0.26
CA MET A 55 14.44 6.18 -0.10
C MET A 55 15.15 6.14 -1.45
N ARG A 56 14.64 6.85 -2.46
CA ARG A 56 15.31 6.98 -3.77
C ARG A 56 16.68 7.64 -3.65
N LEU A 57 16.83 8.63 -2.77
CA LEU A 57 18.13 9.27 -2.51
C LEU A 57 19.10 8.29 -1.84
N ALA A 58 18.66 7.56 -0.83
CA ALA A 58 19.45 6.55 -0.13
C ALA A 58 19.91 5.41 -1.07
N GLU A 59 19.03 4.99 -1.98
CA GLU A 59 19.35 4.00 -3.00
C GLU A 59 20.40 4.52 -3.99
N ARG A 60 20.23 5.74 -4.51
CA ARG A 60 21.21 6.38 -5.42
C ARG A 60 22.56 6.66 -4.76
N ALA A 61 22.57 6.98 -3.47
CA ALA A 61 23.79 7.16 -2.69
C ALA A 61 24.52 5.83 -2.36
N GLY A 62 23.94 4.68 -2.72
CA GLY A 62 24.46 3.36 -2.39
C GLY A 62 24.37 3.01 -0.91
N LEU A 63 23.61 3.78 -0.12
CA LEU A 63 23.43 3.54 1.31
C LEU A 63 22.65 2.25 1.53
N VAL A 64 21.63 1.98 0.71
CA VAL A 64 20.86 0.73 0.74
C VAL A 64 21.77 -0.48 0.51
N GLN A 65 22.68 -0.42 -0.46
CA GLN A 65 23.65 -1.50 -0.72
C GLN A 65 24.68 -1.66 0.40
N ARG A 66 25.05 -0.58 1.11
CA ARG A 66 25.93 -0.67 2.29
C ARG A 66 25.22 -1.33 3.47
N ILE A 67 23.96 -0.96 3.73
CA ILE A 67 23.14 -1.56 4.78
C ILE A 67 22.88 -3.04 4.45
N ALA A 68 22.55 -3.36 3.20
CA ALA A 68 22.36 -4.74 2.76
C ALA A 68 23.63 -5.59 2.96
N ARG A 69 24.82 -5.05 2.66
CA ARG A 69 26.09 -5.71 2.94
C ARG A 69 26.37 -5.87 4.44
N ALA A 70 25.97 -4.90 5.27
CA ALA A 70 26.10 -4.99 6.73
C ALA A 70 25.13 -6.02 7.34
N LEU A 71 23.93 -6.19 6.77
CA LEU A 71 22.94 -7.19 7.19
C LEU A 71 23.21 -8.58 6.63
N HIS A 72 24.06 -8.70 5.62
CA HIS A 72 24.47 -9.96 5.00
C HIS A 72 24.89 -11.07 5.99
N PRO A 73 25.74 -10.84 7.01
CA PRO A 73 26.11 -11.87 7.98
C PRO A 73 24.92 -12.38 8.82
N ILE A 74 23.92 -11.53 9.08
CA ILE A 74 22.71 -11.91 9.82
C ILE A 74 21.80 -12.76 8.92
N MET A 75 21.61 -12.34 7.67
CA MET A 75 20.79 -13.07 6.69
C MET A 75 21.34 -14.45 6.36
N ARG A 76 22.67 -14.60 6.21
CA ARG A 76 23.29 -15.92 6.02
C ARG A 76 23.08 -16.85 7.23
N ARG A 77 22.90 -16.28 8.43
CA ARG A 77 22.64 -17.05 9.65
C ARG A 77 21.17 -17.44 9.79
N LEU A 78 20.25 -16.58 9.36
CA LEU A 78 18.81 -16.78 9.45
C LEU A 78 18.25 -17.61 8.29
N PHE A 79 18.81 -17.46 7.09
CA PHE A 79 18.44 -18.16 5.85
C PHE A 79 19.68 -18.79 5.19
N PRO A 80 20.20 -19.91 5.73
CA PRO A 80 21.40 -20.57 5.21
C PRO A 80 21.24 -21.20 3.82
N ASP A 81 20.01 -21.48 3.37
CA ASP A 81 19.72 -22.13 2.08
C ASP A 81 19.61 -21.15 0.89
N VAL A 82 19.65 -19.82 1.13
CA VAL A 82 19.50 -18.81 0.07
C VAL A 82 20.88 -18.29 -0.38
N PRO A 83 21.25 -18.42 -1.67
CA PRO A 83 22.55 -17.99 -2.16
C PRO A 83 22.79 -16.48 -1.91
N PRO A 84 24.01 -16.09 -1.47
CA PRO A 84 24.31 -14.73 -0.99
C PRO A 84 24.15 -13.61 -2.05
N GLU A 85 24.22 -13.94 -3.34
CA GLU A 85 24.10 -13.01 -4.46
C GLU A 85 22.70 -13.01 -5.11
N HIS A 86 21.75 -13.77 -4.54
CA HIS A 86 20.42 -13.88 -5.13
C HIS A 86 19.60 -12.60 -4.84
N PRO A 87 19.05 -11.91 -5.84
CA PRO A 87 18.23 -10.70 -5.66
C PRO A 87 17.00 -10.92 -4.75
N ALA A 88 16.63 -12.19 -4.51
CA ALA A 88 15.60 -12.59 -3.55
C ALA A 88 15.90 -12.17 -2.10
N MET A 89 17.18 -12.11 -1.70
CA MET A 89 17.56 -11.70 -0.35
C MET A 89 17.19 -10.23 -0.10
N GLY A 90 17.36 -9.37 -1.11
CA GLY A 90 16.97 -7.96 -1.05
C GLY A 90 15.45 -7.76 -0.94
N SER A 91 14.67 -8.56 -1.68
CA SER A 91 13.20 -8.54 -1.56
C SER A 91 12.69 -9.04 -0.20
N MET A 92 13.35 -10.03 0.41
CA MET A 92 13.01 -10.51 1.76
C MET A 92 13.32 -9.46 2.83
N LEU A 93 14.47 -8.79 2.73
CA LEU A 93 14.84 -7.69 3.61
C LEU A 93 13.85 -6.53 3.54
N MET A 94 13.45 -6.16 2.32
CA MET A 94 12.43 -5.12 2.11
C MET A 94 11.09 -5.51 2.74
N ASN A 95 10.71 -6.78 2.68
CA ASN A 95 9.48 -7.26 3.30
C ASN A 95 9.55 -7.22 4.85
N MET A 96 10.68 -7.62 5.44
CA MET A 96 10.94 -7.50 6.88
C MET A 96 11.07 -6.05 7.38
N ALA A 97 11.56 -5.13 6.55
CA ALA A 97 11.64 -3.71 6.94
C ALA A 97 10.28 -2.99 6.80
N ALA A 98 9.37 -3.54 5.99
CA ALA A 98 8.06 -2.98 5.73
C ALA A 98 6.96 -3.50 6.69
N ASN A 99 7.25 -4.51 7.52
CA ASN A 99 6.31 -5.14 8.45
C ASN A 99 6.94 -5.32 9.83
#